data_AF-A0A3P7P0M4-F1
#
_entry.id   AF-A0A3P7P0M4-F1
#
_cell.length_a   1.000
_cell.length_b   1.000
_cell.length_c   1.000
_cell.angle_alpha   90.00
_cell.angle_beta   90.00
_cell.angle_gamma   90.00
#
_symmetry.space_group_name_H-M   'P 1'
#
loop_
_entity.id
_entity.type
_entity.pdbx_description
1 polymer ?
#
loop_
_entity_poly.entity_id
_entity_poly.type
_entity_poly.pdbx_seq_one_letter_code
_entity_poly.pdbx_strand_id
1 'polypeptide(L)' 'MRDSKSDGLPLGFIRVGKKSLFLFDSFGECNEVEPTCVLDFYVAGPFRRKGYGRRLFEGMLRVSVISLCFEFE' A
#
# COMPACT_ATOMS: atom_id res chain seq x y z
N MET A 1 9.84 34.93 15.72
CA MET A 1 9.07 33.70 16.06
C MET A 1 9.17 32.78 14.86
N ARG A 2 9.48 31.50 15.07
CA ARG A 2 9.87 30.54 14.04
C ARG A 2 8.83 30.45 12.91
N ASP A 3 9.28 30.60 11.66
CA ASP A 3 8.56 30.13 10.48
C ASP A 3 8.33 28.63 10.64
N SER A 4 7.09 28.25 10.95
CA SER A 4 6.67 26.85 10.97
C SER A 4 6.51 26.38 9.54
N LYS A 5 7.61 25.87 8.97
CA LYS A 5 7.60 24.97 7.82
C LYS A 5 6.57 23.89 8.12
N SER A 6 5.46 23.86 7.40
CA SER A 6 4.51 22.75 7.49
C SER A 6 5.18 21.55 6.85
N ASP A 7 5.99 20.83 7.62
CA ASP A 7 6.49 19.53 7.23
C ASP A 7 5.26 18.67 6.96
N GLY A 8 5.01 18.36 5.69
CA GLY A 8 3.86 17.58 5.24
C GLY A 8 3.75 16.29 6.06
N LEU A 9 2.59 16.08 6.68
CA LEU A 9 2.33 14.83 7.39
C LEU A 9 1.84 13.80 6.37
N PRO A 10 2.47 12.62 6.29
CA PRO A 10 2.06 11.59 5.34
C PRO A 10 0.60 11.19 5.57
N LEU A 11 -0.21 11.27 4.50
CA LEU A 11 -1.65 11.01 4.55
C LEU A 11 -2.00 9.52 4.66
N GLY A 12 -1.05 8.65 4.32
CA GLY A 12 -1.22 7.21 4.31
C GLY A 12 -0.07 6.49 3.61
N PHE A 13 -0.06 5.17 3.70
CA PHE A 13 0.94 4.32 3.06
C PHE A 13 0.33 2.99 2.62
N ILE A 14 1.01 2.35 1.68
CA ILE A 14 0.77 0.96 1.28
C ILE A 14 2.13 0.25 1.21
N ARG A 15 2.25 -0.88 1.91
CA ARG A 15 3.43 -1.73 1.90
C ARG A 15 3.11 -2.99 1.13
N VAL A 16 3.92 -3.28 0.13
CA VAL A 16 3.83 -4.51 -0.67
C VAL A 16 5.12 -5.30 -0.64
N GLY A 17 5.03 -6.59 -0.91
CA GLY A 17 6.20 -7.42 -1.09
C GLY A 17 5.84 -8.80 -1.59
N LYS A 18 6.80 -9.45 -2.24
CA LYS A 18 6.69 -10.85 -2.61
C LYS A 18 6.74 -11.75 -1.38
N LYS A 19 5.93 -12.81 -1.38
CA LYS A 19 5.91 -13.82 -0.31
C LYS A 19 5.79 -15.21 -0.93
N SER A 20 6.67 -16.13 -0.55
CA SER A 20 6.46 -17.56 -0.82
C SER A 20 5.32 -18.06 0.08
N LEU A 21 4.26 -18.55 -0.55
CA LEU A 21 3.04 -19.03 0.07
C LEU A 21 2.69 -20.40 -0.53
N PHE A 22 2.18 -21.28 0.32
CA PHE A 22 1.50 -22.51 -0.10
C PHE A 22 -0.01 -22.22 -0.15
N LEU A 23 -0.58 -22.20 -1.35
CA LEU A 23 -2.00 -21.91 -1.57
C LEU A 23 -2.70 -23.16 -2.10
N PHE A 24 -3.91 -23.40 -1.58
CA PHE A 24 -4.81 -24.41 -2.13
C PHE A 24 -5.65 -23.79 -3.24
N ASP A 25 -5.77 -24.48 -4.36
CA ASP A 25 -6.70 -24.09 -5.42
C ASP A 25 -8.12 -24.60 -5.15
N SER A 26 -9.04 -24.35 -6.09
CA SER A 26 -10.44 -24.80 -6.00
C SER A 26 -10.61 -26.32 -6.04
N PHE A 27 -9.61 -27.07 -6.49
CA PHE A 27 -9.60 -28.53 -6.54
C PHE A 27 -8.97 -29.15 -5.28
N GLY A 28 -8.40 -28.31 -4.40
CA GLY A 28 -7.75 -28.72 -3.15
C GLY A 28 -6.28 -29.10 -3.34
N GLU A 29 -5.67 -28.78 -4.48
CA GLU A 29 -4.25 -29.04 -4.72
C GLU A 29 -3.39 -27.93 -4.09
N CYS A 30 -2.34 -28.33 -3.38
CA CYS A 30 -1.41 -27.40 -2.72
C CYS A 30 -0.32 -26.96 -3.69
N ASN A 31 -0.27 -25.66 -3.98
CA ASN A 31 0.66 -25.06 -4.90
C ASN A 31 1.58 -24.08 -4.16
N GLU A 32 2.90 -24.20 -4.36
CA GLU A 32 3.86 -23.20 -3.91
C GLU A 32 3.92 -22.05 -4.91
N VAL A 33 3.69 -20.82 -4.44
CA VAL A 33 3.63 -19.63 -5.28
C VAL A 33 4.34 -18.45 -4.60
N GLU A 34 4.83 -17.50 -5.40
CA GLU A 34 5.43 -16.26 -4.91
C GLU A 34 4.63 -15.01 -5.37
N PRO A 35 3.40 -14.80 -4.87
CA PRO A 35 2.60 -13.63 -5.24
C PRO A 35 3.13 -12.32 -4.64
N THR A 36 2.74 -11.20 -5.27
CA THR A 36 2.89 -9.87 -4.67
C THR A 36 1.75 -9.65 -3.69
N CYS A 37 2.08 -9.50 -2.41
CA CYS A 37 1.11 -9.33 -1.33
C CYS A 37 1.10 -7.90 -0.82
N VAL A 38 -0.09 -7.42 -0.46
CA VAL A 38 -0.23 -6.23 0.39
C VAL A 38 0.03 -6.66 1.83
N LEU A 39 1.06 -6.09 2.45
CA LEU A 39 1.51 -6.44 3.78
C LEU A 39 0.97 -5.48 4.84
N ASP A 40 0.82 -4.22 4.48
CA ASP A 40 0.25 -3.20 5.36
C ASP A 40 -0.37 -2.08 4.52
N PHE A 41 -1.45 -1.48 5.01
CA PHE A 41 -2.18 -0.44 4.30
C PHE A 41 -2.90 0.46 5.28
N TYR A 42 -2.58 1.74 5.22
CA TYR A 42 -3.10 2.73 6.15
C TYR A 42 -3.41 4.04 5.45
N VAL A 43 -4.51 4.66 5.88
CA VAL A 43 -4.89 6.03 5.50
C VAL A 43 -5.33 6.73 6.77
N ALA A 44 -4.81 7.93 7.00
CA ALA A 44 -5.13 8.74 8.16
C ALA A 44 -6.65 8.95 8.28
N GLY A 45 -7.15 8.84 9.52
CA GLY A 45 -8.59 8.83 9.83
C GLY A 45 -9.44 9.90 9.12
N PRO A 46 -9.04 11.19 9.17
CA PRO A 46 -9.76 12.30 8.50
C PRO A 46 -9.80 12.22 6.96
N PHE A 47 -8.98 11.36 6.36
CA PHE A 47 -8.82 11.19 4.93
C PHE A 47 -9.40 9.85 4.41
N ARG A 48 -9.95 9.01 5.28
CA ARG A 48 -10.62 7.77 4.84
C ARG A 48 -11.88 8.07 4.02
N ARG A 49 -12.24 7.13 3.13
CA ARG A 49 -13.41 7.20 2.22
C ARG A 49 -13.42 8.36 1.21
N LYS A 50 -12.32 9.10 1.08
CA LYS A 50 -12.13 10.17 0.07
C LYS A 50 -11.37 9.70 -1.18
N GLY A 51 -11.18 8.39 -1.35
CA GLY A 51 -10.50 7.82 -2.52
C GLY A 51 -8.97 7.74 -2.43
N TYR A 52 -8.33 8.25 -1.37
CA TYR A 52 -6.87 8.15 -1.19
C TYR A 52 -6.37 6.71 -1.16
N GLY A 53 -7.13 5.80 -0.54
CA GLY A 53 -6.81 4.38 -0.56
C GLY A 53 -6.75 3.78 -1.97
N ARG A 54 -7.72 4.16 -2.82
CA ARG A 54 -7.72 3.75 -4.23
C ARG A 54 -6.50 4.31 -4.97
N ARG A 55 -6.13 5.57 -4.74
CA ARG A 55 -4.94 6.19 -5.36
C ARG A 55 -3.65 5.47 -4.95
N LEU A 56 -3.52 5.07 -3.68
CA LEU A 56 -2.38 4.27 -3.21
C LEU A 56 -2.33 2.91 -3.90
N PHE A 57 -3.46 2.22 -4.05
CA PHE A 57 -3.55 0.95 -4.78
C PHE A 57 -3.29 1.11 -6.29
N GLU A 58 -3.82 2.15 -6.94
CA GLU A 58 -3.54 2.45 -8.35
C GLU A 58 -2.06 2.75 -8.56
N GLY A 59 -1.42 3.49 -7.64
CA GLY A 59 0.03 3.72 -7.65
C GLY A 59 0.81 2.41 -7.51
N MET A 60 0.42 1.56 -6.55
CA MET A 60 1.00 0.22 -6.37
C MET A 60 0.89 -0.63 -7.65
N LEU A 61 -0.30 -0.69 -8.28
CA LEU A 61 -0.54 -1.46 -9.50
C LEU A 61 0.24 -0.94 -10.72
N ARG A 62 0.55 0.37 -10.74
CA ARG A 62 1.37 0.98 -11.81
C ARG A 62 2.87 0.78 -11.61
N VAL A 63 3.34 0.70 -10.36
CA VAL A 63 4.78 0.72 -10.02
C VAL A 63 5.35 -0.67 -9.72
N SER A 64 4.56 -1.58 -9.17
CA SER A 64 4.85 -3.01 -9.01
C SER A 64 6.22 -3.46 -8.43
N VAL A 65 7.09 -2.59 -7.89
CA VAL A 65 8.25 -3.02 -7.06
C VAL A 65 8.77 -2.06 -5.97
N ILE A 66 8.26 -0.83 -5.79
CA ILE A 66 8.88 0.12 -4.83
C ILE A 66 7.84 0.81 -3.95
N SER A 67 8.11 0.84 -2.65
CA SER A 67 7.35 1.51 -1.58
C SER A 67 7.04 2.96 -1.95
N LEU A 68 5.76 3.31 -2.13
CA LEU A 68 5.32 4.68 -2.41
C LEU A 68 4.83 5.33 -1.12
N CYS A 69 5.56 6.32 -0.64
CA CYS A 69 5.06 7.30 0.32
C CYS A 69 4.45 8.46 -0.49
N PHE A 70 3.16 8.75 -0.30
CA PHE A 70 2.50 9.87 -0.97
C PHE A 70 2.44 11.06 -0.01
N GLU A 71 3.22 12.09 -0.33
CA GLU A 71 3.03 13.45 0.19
C GLU A 71 2.19 14.22 -0.85
N PHE A 72 1.20 14.99 -0.40
CA PHE A 72 0.48 15.94 -1.27
C PHE A 72 0.54 17.30 -0.60
N GLU A 73 0.95 18.31 -1.37
CA GLU A 73 0.91 19.73 -1.02
C GLU A 73 -0.53 20.21 -0.79
#